data_AF-A0A510WG75-F1
#
_entry.id   AF-A0A510WG75-F1
#
_cell.length_a   1.000
_cell.length_b   1.000
_cell.length_c   1.000
_cell.angle_alpha   90.00
_cell.angle_beta   90.00
_cell.angle_gamma   90.00
#
_symmetry.space_group_name_H-M   'P 1'
#
loop_
_entity.id
_entity.type
_entity.pdbx_description
1 polymer ?
#
loop_
_entity_poly.entity_id
_entity_poly.type
_entity_poly.pdbx_seq_one_letter_code
_entity_poly.pdbx_strand_id
1 'polypeptide(L)'
;MSKLKLTCKNCGKDVYKMPSEVRSKNIFCNRKCWSEYQAQFRRTESCDFCKEKFTKSQSNFNGKHKFCCRECKDEWQKEGLKGDKGNFYGRKHSVESIAKLKNTLKNVRLSGQDNPKYCKVPVKCEECGQTTLKIPYLIGRSKHQYCSEECRHKGQSQIIRGKSNPNYNPNLTLEDRNKRMKVLGYVHFKNTVLKRDDFKCVICNSKENVVVHHLNAYHWDKKNRLNPDNAVVLCKKCHLTFHKIYGQKNNTEQQFKEFYETPTL
;
A
#
# COMPACT_ATOMS: atom_id res chain seq x y z
N MET A 1 26.09 9.56 -22.34
CA MET A 1 27.16 9.18 -21.39
C MET A 1 27.64 7.78 -21.75
N SER A 2 28.94 7.59 -21.90
CA SER A 2 29.54 6.27 -22.16
C SER A 2 29.56 5.42 -20.88
N LYS A 3 29.48 4.08 -21.04
CA LYS A 3 29.62 3.15 -19.92
C LYS A 3 31.07 3.12 -19.44
N LEU A 4 31.27 3.17 -18.12
CA LEU A 4 32.56 2.99 -17.48
C LEU A 4 32.92 1.50 -17.48
N LYS A 5 34.16 1.18 -17.87
CA LYS A 5 34.75 -0.15 -17.72
C LYS A 5 35.31 -0.29 -16.30
N LEU A 6 34.76 -1.22 -15.53
CA LEU A 6 35.08 -1.46 -14.12
C LEU A 6 35.40 -2.94 -13.91
N THR A 7 36.19 -3.28 -12.89
CA THR A 7 36.52 -4.68 -12.58
C THR A 7 35.69 -5.20 -11.40
N CYS A 8 35.18 -6.42 -11.53
CA CYS A 8 34.47 -7.08 -10.44
C CYS A 8 35.44 -7.40 -9.30
N LYS A 9 35.15 -6.92 -8.09
CA LYS A 9 36.01 -7.14 -6.92
C LYS A 9 36.10 -8.60 -6.48
N ASN A 10 35.11 -9.42 -6.85
CA ASN A 10 35.08 -10.85 -6.51
C ASN A 10 35.75 -11.74 -7.56
N CYS A 11 35.32 -11.67 -8.83
CA CYS A 11 35.78 -12.59 -9.88
C CYS A 11 36.74 -11.97 -10.90
N GLY A 12 37.10 -10.69 -10.76
CA GLY A 12 38.02 -9.99 -11.66
C GLY A 12 37.46 -9.62 -13.04
N LYS A 13 36.28 -10.14 -13.44
CA LYS A 13 35.68 -9.88 -14.76
C LYS A 13 35.39 -8.39 -14.99
N ASP A 14 35.53 -7.96 -16.24
CA ASP A 14 35.14 -6.63 -16.69
C ASP A 14 33.61 -6.44 -16.63
N VAL A 15 33.18 -5.31 -16.10
CA VAL A 15 31.78 -4.90 -15.91
C VAL A 15 31.62 -3.50 -16.46
N TYR A 16 30.63 -3.30 -17.32
CA TYR A 16 30.34 -2.01 -17.94
C TYR A 16 29.09 -1.40 -17.30
N LYS A 17 29.26 -0.29 -16.57
CA LYS A 17 28.17 0.40 -15.86
C LYS A 17 28.11 1.89 -16.20
N MET A 18 26.94 2.48 -16.14
CA MET A 18 26.80 3.93 -16.23
C MET A 18 27.35 4.61 -14.97
N PRO A 19 27.91 5.83 -15.05
CA PRO A 19 28.41 6.56 -13.87
C PRO A 19 27.40 6.67 -12.73
N SER A 20 26.10 6.86 -13.05
CA SER A 20 25.02 6.93 -12.07
C SER A 20 24.77 5.62 -11.30
N GLU A 21 25.24 4.48 -11.82
CA GLU A 21 25.09 3.16 -11.20
C GLU A 21 26.24 2.83 -10.23
N VAL A 22 27.31 3.63 -10.21
CA VAL A 22 28.52 3.40 -9.40
C VAL A 22 28.42 4.17 -8.08
N ARG A 23 27.71 3.60 -7.10
CA ARG A 23 27.53 4.20 -5.76
C ARG A 23 28.58 3.78 -4.73
N SER A 24 29.33 2.71 -4.99
CA SER A 24 30.28 2.11 -4.05
C SER A 24 31.61 1.81 -4.71
N LYS A 25 32.69 1.86 -3.91
CA LYS A 25 34.05 1.50 -4.35
C LYS A 25 34.17 0.04 -4.82
N ASN A 26 33.41 -0.86 -4.20
CA ASN A 26 33.38 -2.27 -4.60
C ASN A 26 32.29 -2.48 -5.66
N ILE A 27 32.69 -2.97 -6.83
CA ILE A 27 31.82 -3.25 -7.97
C ILE A 27 31.75 -4.76 -8.19
N PHE A 28 30.55 -5.28 -8.52
CA PHE A 28 30.31 -6.70 -8.69
C PHE A 28 29.62 -7.00 -10.00
N CYS A 29 29.98 -8.16 -10.58
CA CYS A 29 29.47 -8.67 -11.84
C CYS A 29 27.97 -8.99 -11.79
N ASN A 30 27.53 -9.57 -10.67
CA ASN A 30 26.17 -10.00 -10.41
C ASN A 30 25.96 -10.19 -8.90
N ARG A 31 24.72 -10.53 -8.49
CA ARG A 31 24.37 -10.76 -7.09
C ARG A 31 25.14 -11.94 -6.45
N LYS A 32 25.52 -12.95 -7.24
CA LYS A 32 26.31 -14.11 -6.79
C LYS A 32 27.73 -13.68 -6.39
N CYS A 33 28.39 -12.92 -7.27
CA CYS A 33 29.70 -12.28 -7.03
C CYS A 33 29.68 -11.45 -5.73
N TRP A 34 28.62 -10.67 -5.50
CA TRP A 34 28.47 -9.90 -4.27
C TRP A 34 28.30 -10.80 -3.04
N SER A 35 27.46 -11.84 -3.13
CA SER A 35 27.21 -12.75 -2.01
C SER A 35 28.44 -13.55 -1.60
N GLU A 36 29.21 -14.07 -2.56
CA GLU A 36 30.46 -14.80 -2.31
C GLU A 36 31.51 -13.89 -1.64
N TYR A 37 31.67 -12.67 -2.15
CA TYR A 37 32.57 -11.69 -1.54
C TYR A 37 32.14 -11.35 -0.11
N GLN A 38 30.84 -11.14 0.14
CA GLN A 38 30.34 -10.85 1.49
C GLN A 38 30.46 -12.06 2.44
N ALA A 39 30.43 -13.29 1.92
CA ALA A 39 30.57 -14.51 2.73
C ALA A 39 31.94 -14.60 3.40
N GLN A 40 32.99 -14.08 2.75
CA GLN A 40 34.36 -14.03 3.31
C GLN A 40 34.46 -13.17 4.58
N PHE A 41 33.56 -12.19 4.75
CA PHE A 41 33.54 -11.30 5.92
C PHE A 41 32.52 -11.75 6.96
N ARG A 42 32.09 -13.01 6.95
CA ARG A 42 31.24 -13.58 8.00
C ARG A 42 32.11 -14.20 9.07
N ARG A 43 31.81 -13.88 10.33
CA ARG A 43 32.40 -14.57 11.49
C ARG A 43 31.31 -15.22 12.34
N THR A 44 31.67 -16.31 13.01
CA THR A 44 30.80 -17.04 13.92
C THR A 44 31.26 -16.78 15.35
N GLU A 45 30.34 -16.36 16.21
CA GLU A 45 30.59 -16.04 17.62
C GLU A 45 29.48 -16.63 18.49
N SER A 46 29.73 -16.74 19.80
CA SER A 46 28.69 -17.06 20.78
C SER A 46 27.92 -15.81 21.20
N CYS A 47 26.62 -15.97 21.47
CA CYS A 47 25.77 -14.92 22.03
C CYS A 47 26.06 -14.74 23.52
N ASP A 48 26.32 -13.50 23.94
CA ASP A 48 26.58 -13.18 25.35
C ASP A 48 25.35 -13.39 26.26
N PHE A 49 24.15 -13.50 25.67
CA PHE A 49 22.90 -13.77 26.39
C PHE A 49 22.48 -15.24 26.32
N CYS A 50 22.09 -15.75 25.14
CA CYS A 50 21.60 -17.13 25.00
C CYS A 50 22.71 -18.19 24.84
N LYS A 51 23.98 -17.79 24.72
CA LYS A 51 25.15 -18.68 24.52
C LYS A 51 25.18 -19.48 23.22
N GLU A 52 24.15 -19.41 22.39
CA GLU A 52 24.12 -20.06 21.08
C GLU A 52 25.13 -19.43 20.11
N LYS A 53 25.68 -20.27 19.22
CA LYS A 53 26.60 -19.83 18.16
C LYS A 53 25.81 -19.22 17.02
N PHE A 54 26.21 -18.05 16.54
CA PHE A 54 25.57 -17.36 15.43
C PHE A 54 26.58 -16.74 14.48
N THR A 55 26.21 -16.65 13.20
CA THR A 55 27.09 -16.14 12.13
C THR A 55 26.58 -14.81 11.60
N LYS A 56 27.39 -13.75 11.64
CA LYS A 56 27.07 -12.42 11.10
C LYS A 56 28.27 -11.79 10.41
N SER A 57 28.05 -10.69 9.68
CA SER A 57 29.15 -9.87 9.13
C SER A 57 30.08 -9.40 10.27
N GLN A 58 31.39 -9.47 10.05
CA GLN A 58 32.45 -9.02 10.96
C GLN A 58 32.24 -7.59 11.48
N SER A 59 31.53 -6.74 10.72
CA SER A 59 31.19 -5.37 11.12
C SER A 59 30.16 -5.29 12.26
N ASN A 60 29.28 -6.29 12.44
CA ASN A 60 28.19 -6.31 13.44
C ASN A 60 28.67 -6.56 14.88
N PHE A 61 29.96 -6.41 15.08
CA PHE A 61 30.74 -7.23 15.97
C PHE A 61 31.92 -6.41 16.54
N ASN A 62 31.92 -5.12 16.20
CA ASN A 62 32.78 -4.05 16.70
C ASN A 62 32.44 -3.64 18.15
N GLY A 63 31.26 -4.04 18.65
CA GLY A 63 30.85 -3.76 20.03
C GLY A 63 31.49 -4.71 21.05
N LYS A 64 31.61 -4.26 22.31
CA LYS A 64 32.09 -5.09 23.42
C LYS A 64 31.25 -6.35 23.61
N HIS A 65 29.93 -6.25 23.43
CA HIS A 65 28.98 -7.35 23.60
C HIS A 65 28.42 -7.86 22.27
N LYS A 66 28.21 -9.17 22.16
CA LYS A 66 27.83 -9.88 20.93
C LYS A 66 26.50 -10.61 21.12
N PHE A 67 25.54 -10.35 20.22
CA PHE A 67 24.18 -10.89 20.33
C PHE A 67 23.69 -11.52 19.03
N CYS A 68 23.03 -12.67 19.14
CA CYS A 68 22.44 -13.38 18.00
C CYS A 68 21.24 -12.63 17.41
N CYS A 69 20.42 -11.97 18.23
CA CYS A 69 19.25 -11.21 17.79
C CYS A 69 19.05 -9.92 18.62
N ARG A 70 18.08 -9.09 18.19
CA ARG A 70 17.70 -7.86 18.91
C ARG A 70 17.11 -8.17 20.29
N GLU A 71 16.32 -9.23 20.39
CA GLU A 71 15.67 -9.65 21.64
C GLU A 71 16.70 -10.05 22.70
N CYS A 72 17.69 -10.87 22.35
CA CYS A 72 18.80 -11.22 23.25
C CYS A 72 19.56 -10.00 23.75
N LYS A 73 19.75 -8.98 22.90
CA LYS A 73 20.35 -7.71 23.30
C LYS A 73 19.45 -6.97 24.29
N ASP A 74 18.14 -6.93 24.05
CA ASP A 74 17.19 -6.21 24.87
C ASP A 74 17.04 -6.84 26.26
N GLU A 75 16.95 -8.17 26.34
CA GLU A 75 16.94 -8.88 27.62
C GLU A 75 18.24 -8.69 28.40
N TRP A 76 19.40 -8.82 27.73
CA TRP A 76 20.69 -8.52 28.36
C TRP A 76 20.77 -7.07 28.87
N GLN A 77 20.20 -6.10 28.15
CA GLN A 77 20.17 -4.70 28.58
C GLN A 77 19.26 -4.48 29.79
N LYS A 78 18.12 -5.18 29.89
CA LYS A 78 17.20 -5.08 31.03
C LYS A 78 17.86 -5.54 32.33
N GLU A 79 18.59 -6.65 32.28
CA GLU A 79 19.31 -7.18 33.45
C GLU A 79 20.59 -6.38 33.74
N GLY A 80 21.34 -6.05 32.68
CA GLY A 80 22.69 -5.48 32.78
C GLY A 80 22.75 -3.99 33.12
N LEU A 81 21.73 -3.19 32.79
CA LEU A 81 21.73 -1.73 32.99
C LEU A 81 20.77 -1.27 34.10
N LYS A 82 20.34 -2.18 34.97
CA LYS A 82 19.44 -1.85 36.09
C LYS A 82 20.23 -1.23 37.25
N GLY A 83 19.67 -0.17 37.84
CA GLY A 83 20.24 0.48 39.01
C GLY A 83 21.57 1.16 38.73
N ASP A 84 22.57 0.84 39.56
CA ASP A 84 23.91 1.41 39.57
C ASP A 84 24.74 1.13 38.30
N LYS A 85 24.36 0.09 37.56
CA LYS A 85 25.00 -0.32 36.31
C LYS A 85 24.50 0.45 35.08
N GLY A 86 23.48 1.29 35.21
CA GLY A 86 22.96 2.09 34.11
C GLY A 86 23.95 3.17 33.67
N ASN A 87 24.12 3.39 32.36
CA ASN A 87 25.02 4.42 31.81
C ASN A 87 24.71 5.86 32.29
N PHE A 88 23.54 6.08 32.88
CA PHE A 88 23.09 7.36 33.41
C PHE A 88 22.96 7.39 34.93
N TYR A 89 23.27 6.28 35.61
CA TYR A 89 23.22 6.23 37.07
C TYR A 89 24.28 7.13 37.68
N GLY A 90 23.88 7.92 38.68
CA GLY A 90 24.76 8.89 39.34
C GLY A 90 25.18 10.09 38.48
N ARG A 91 24.76 10.15 37.20
CA ARG A 91 25.14 11.24 36.29
C ARG A 91 24.35 12.50 36.66
N LYS A 92 24.99 13.42 37.37
CA LYS A 92 24.42 14.76 37.64
C LYS A 92 24.71 15.68 36.45
N HIS A 93 23.67 16.27 35.88
CA HIS A 93 23.85 17.34 34.90
C HIS A 93 24.34 18.61 35.60
N SER A 94 25.23 19.37 34.96
CA SER A 94 25.61 20.70 35.46
C SER A 94 24.41 21.63 35.49
N VAL A 95 24.43 22.62 36.37
CA VAL A 95 23.39 23.66 36.45
C VAL A 95 23.16 24.31 35.09
N GLU A 96 24.24 24.52 34.32
CA GLU A 96 24.20 25.06 32.96
C GLU A 96 23.54 24.10 31.94
N SER A 97 23.84 22.79 32.00
CA SER A 97 23.16 21.79 31.16
C SER A 97 21.67 21.68 31.50
N ILE A 98 21.32 21.73 32.79
CA ILE A 98 19.93 21.74 33.25
C ILE A 98 19.23 23.00 32.74
N ALA A 99 19.89 24.16 32.80
CA ALA A 99 19.35 25.41 32.26
C ALA A 99 19.13 25.34 30.75
N LYS A 100 20.09 24.82 29.98
CA LYS A 100 19.96 24.59 28.52
C LYS A 100 18.79 23.65 28.21
N LEU A 101 18.69 22.51 28.90
CA LEU A 101 17.56 21.57 28.76
C LEU A 101 16.21 22.23 29.10
N LYS A 102 16.15 23.02 30.18
CA LYS A 102 14.94 23.77 30.57
C LYS A 102 14.55 24.82 29.53
N ASN A 103 15.52 25.49 28.92
CA ASN A 103 15.28 26.48 27.87
C ASN A 103 14.73 25.81 26.59
N THR A 104 15.29 24.66 26.21
CA THR A 104 14.76 23.84 25.11
C THR A 104 13.35 23.31 25.43
N LEU A 105 13.07 22.94 26.68
CA LEU A 105 11.73 22.51 27.11
C LEU A 105 10.69 23.64 27.11
N LYS A 106 11.07 24.85 27.53
CA LYS A 106 10.21 26.06 27.48
C LYS A 106 9.76 26.39 26.06
N ASN A 107 10.60 26.15 25.05
CA ASN A 107 10.27 26.42 23.65
C ASN A 107 9.44 25.32 22.97
N VAL A 108 9.31 24.13 23.57
CA VAL A 108 8.69 22.94 22.92
C VAL A 108 7.38 22.51 23.57
N ARG A 109 7.16 22.78 24.86
CA ARG A 109 5.93 22.39 25.57
C ARG A 109 5.09 23.61 25.91
N LEU A 110 4.32 24.10 24.94
CA LEU A 110 3.11 24.82 25.25
C LEU A 110 2.18 23.85 26.04
N SER A 111 1.76 24.23 27.24
CA SER A 111 0.88 23.43 28.11
C SER A 111 -0.16 24.34 28.76
N GLY A 112 -1.34 23.81 29.09
CA GLY A 112 -2.46 24.66 29.53
C GLY A 112 -2.95 25.58 28.41
N GLN A 113 -3.45 26.77 28.78
CA GLN A 113 -4.07 27.74 27.87
C GLN A 113 -3.18 28.18 26.70
N ASP A 114 -1.86 28.15 26.88
CA ASP A 114 -0.89 28.52 25.85
C ASP A 114 -0.70 27.44 24.79
N ASN A 115 -1.20 26.21 24.99
CA ASN A 115 -1.15 25.14 24.00
C ASN A 115 -2.26 25.31 22.96
N PRO A 116 -1.94 25.44 21.65
CA PRO A 116 -2.94 25.51 20.59
C PRO A 116 -3.90 24.32 20.55
N LYS A 117 -3.52 23.16 21.13
CA LYS A 117 -4.36 21.97 21.27
C LYS A 117 -5.28 21.98 22.50
N TYR A 118 -5.04 22.86 23.47
CA TYR A 118 -5.80 22.96 24.73
C TYR A 118 -7.09 23.78 24.57
N CYS A 119 -7.05 24.87 23.80
CA CYS A 119 -8.21 25.74 23.56
C CYS A 119 -9.17 25.16 22.52
N LYS A 120 -9.79 23.99 22.80
CA LYS A 120 -10.86 23.46 21.95
C LYS A 120 -12.17 24.19 22.24
N VAL A 121 -12.87 24.58 21.19
CA VAL A 121 -14.15 25.28 21.24
C VAL A 121 -15.26 24.31 20.80
N PRO A 122 -16.45 24.33 21.43
CA PRO A 122 -17.59 23.55 20.98
C PRO A 122 -18.09 24.03 19.61
N VAL A 123 -18.33 23.08 18.72
CA VAL A 123 -18.84 23.30 17.36
C VAL A 123 -19.94 22.29 17.07
N LYS A 124 -21.05 22.75 16.50
CA LYS A 124 -22.15 21.87 16.07
C LYS A 124 -21.80 21.18 14.75
N CYS A 125 -22.10 19.88 14.66
CA CYS A 125 -22.04 19.13 13.41
C CYS A 125 -23.17 19.56 12.47
N GLU A 126 -22.85 19.85 11.21
CA GLU A 126 -23.85 20.25 10.21
C GLU A 126 -24.78 19.11 9.77
N GLU A 127 -24.36 17.85 9.88
CA GLU A 127 -25.20 16.71 9.47
C GLU A 127 -26.12 16.19 10.57
N CYS A 128 -25.60 16.01 11.79
CA CYS A 128 -26.32 15.35 12.88
C CYS A 128 -26.65 16.29 14.05
N GLY A 129 -26.19 17.54 14.02
CA GLY A 129 -26.41 18.53 15.08
C GLY A 129 -25.59 18.31 16.36
N GLN A 130 -24.90 17.18 16.51
CA GLN A 130 -24.11 16.87 17.71
C GLN A 130 -22.97 17.89 17.91
N THR A 131 -22.78 18.34 19.15
CA THR A 131 -21.68 19.25 19.50
C THR A 131 -20.38 18.48 19.71
N THR A 132 -19.30 18.93 19.09
CA THR A 132 -17.95 18.37 19.21
C THR A 132 -16.92 19.45 19.52
N LEU A 133 -15.83 19.08 20.18
CA LEU A 133 -14.76 20.02 20.57
C LEU A 133 -13.66 20.05 19.51
N LYS A 134 -13.47 21.21 18.87
CA LYS A 134 -12.46 21.40 17.81
C LYS A 134 -11.51 22.54 18.11
N ILE A 135 -10.31 22.43 17.54
CA ILE A 135 -9.28 23.47 17.62
C ILE A 135 -9.66 24.64 16.69
N PRO A 136 -9.59 25.92 17.11
CA PRO A 136 -9.96 27.09 16.32
C PRO A 136 -9.39 27.13 14.90
N TYR A 137 -8.13 26.75 14.72
CA TYR A 137 -7.51 26.65 13.40
C TYR A 137 -8.27 25.70 12.45
N LEU A 138 -8.77 24.56 12.93
CA LEU A 138 -9.56 23.63 12.11
C LEU A 138 -10.95 24.17 11.80
N ILE A 139 -11.49 25.02 12.67
CA ILE A 139 -12.76 25.73 12.44
C ILE A 139 -12.57 26.73 11.31
N GLY A 140 -11.52 27.56 11.37
CA GLY A 140 -11.22 28.56 10.34
C GLY A 140 -10.78 27.96 9.00
N ARG A 141 -10.10 26.79 9.01
CA ARG A 141 -9.64 26.13 7.78
C ARG A 141 -10.77 25.50 6.97
N SER A 142 -11.79 24.95 7.63
CA SER A 142 -12.83 24.15 6.98
C SER A 142 -14.15 24.89 6.95
N LYS A 143 -14.71 25.11 5.75
CA LYS A 143 -16.03 25.72 5.56
C LYS A 143 -17.16 24.92 6.23
N HIS A 144 -17.02 23.59 6.29
CA HIS A 144 -18.01 22.68 6.85
C HIS A 144 -17.47 21.89 8.05
N GLN A 145 -18.30 21.70 9.07
CA GLN A 145 -17.94 21.11 10.35
C GLN A 145 -18.74 19.85 10.66
N TYR A 146 -18.02 18.74 10.84
CA TYR A 146 -18.61 17.42 11.13
C TYR A 146 -18.06 16.82 12.42
N CYS A 147 -18.87 16.06 13.16
CA CYS A 147 -18.44 15.36 14.37
C CYS A 147 -17.65 14.08 14.08
N SER A 148 -17.92 13.42 12.95
CA SER A 148 -17.30 12.16 12.56
C SER A 148 -16.98 12.11 11.07
N GLU A 149 -16.14 11.13 10.69
CA GLU A 149 -15.83 10.80 9.31
C GLU A 149 -17.09 10.44 8.51
N GLU A 150 -18.00 9.69 9.11
CA GLU A 150 -19.27 9.31 8.50
C GLU A 150 -20.16 10.51 8.19
N CYS A 151 -20.28 11.45 9.13
CA CYS A 151 -21.00 12.70 8.89
C CYS A 151 -20.31 13.51 7.80
N ARG A 152 -18.97 13.60 7.82
CA ARG A 152 -18.23 14.29 6.75
C ARG A 152 -18.53 13.69 5.38
N HIS A 153 -18.50 12.37 5.25
CA HIS A 153 -18.82 11.70 4.00
C HIS A 153 -20.26 11.96 3.55
N LYS A 154 -21.24 11.89 4.46
CA LYS A 154 -22.64 12.18 4.15
C LYS A 154 -22.82 13.62 3.66
N GLY A 155 -22.31 14.60 4.40
CA GLY A 155 -22.42 16.01 4.04
C GLY A 155 -21.68 16.37 2.76
N GLN A 156 -20.42 15.94 2.63
CA GLN A 156 -19.67 16.14 1.39
C GLN A 156 -20.34 15.48 0.19
N SER A 157 -20.94 14.29 0.38
CA SER A 157 -21.67 13.63 -0.69
C SER A 157 -22.81 14.49 -1.20
N GLN A 158 -23.48 15.28 -0.35
CA GLN A 158 -24.59 16.17 -0.70
C GLN A 158 -24.10 17.44 -1.39
N ILE A 159 -23.01 18.01 -0.88
CA ILE A 159 -22.43 19.26 -1.39
C ILE A 159 -21.81 19.06 -2.78
N ILE A 160 -21.11 17.95 -3.00
CA ILE A 160 -20.32 17.69 -4.22
C ILE A 160 -21.15 16.84 -5.19
N ARG A 161 -22.27 17.39 -5.70
CA ARG A 161 -23.20 16.72 -6.63
C ARG A 161 -23.46 17.54 -7.88
N GLY A 162 -23.62 16.87 -9.02
CA GLY A 162 -23.96 17.54 -10.27
C GLY A 162 -22.92 18.60 -10.63
N LYS A 163 -23.38 19.84 -10.89
CA LYS A 163 -22.52 20.97 -11.32
C LYS A 163 -21.51 21.43 -10.26
N SER A 164 -21.75 21.16 -8.97
CA SER A 164 -20.81 21.52 -7.90
C SER A 164 -19.67 20.53 -7.74
N ASN A 165 -19.70 19.39 -8.44
CA ASN A 165 -18.59 18.46 -8.46
C ASN A 165 -17.45 19.02 -9.33
N PRO A 166 -16.22 19.16 -8.82
CA PRO A 166 -15.08 19.65 -9.60
C PRO A 166 -14.80 18.86 -10.89
N ASN A 167 -15.19 17.58 -10.93
CA ASN A 167 -15.04 16.72 -12.10
C ASN A 167 -16.26 16.77 -13.05
N TYR A 168 -17.22 17.68 -12.84
CA TYR A 168 -18.37 17.84 -13.71
C TYR A 168 -17.95 18.48 -15.05
N ASN A 169 -18.02 17.70 -16.12
CA ASN A 169 -17.79 18.21 -17.47
C ASN A 169 -19.11 18.72 -18.07
N PRO A 170 -19.31 20.02 -18.31
CA PRO A 170 -20.56 20.57 -18.84
C PRO A 170 -20.85 20.15 -20.29
N ASN A 171 -19.84 19.74 -21.07
CA ASN A 171 -19.98 19.39 -22.48
C ASN A 171 -20.56 17.98 -22.72
N LEU A 172 -20.84 17.21 -21.66
CA LEU A 172 -21.43 15.87 -21.77
C LEU A 172 -22.95 15.92 -21.71
N THR A 173 -23.58 15.32 -22.73
CA THR A 173 -25.03 15.10 -22.80
C THR A 173 -25.51 14.15 -21.70
N LEU A 174 -26.82 14.16 -21.41
CA LEU A 174 -27.41 13.21 -20.47
C LEU A 174 -27.22 11.76 -20.93
N GLU A 175 -27.28 11.51 -22.23
CA GLU A 175 -27.09 10.19 -22.81
C GLU A 175 -25.64 9.69 -22.60
N ASP A 176 -24.65 10.54 -22.84
CA ASP A 176 -23.24 10.22 -22.60
C ASP A 176 -22.95 9.99 -21.12
N ARG A 177 -23.58 10.76 -20.24
CA ARG A 177 -23.49 10.56 -18.79
C ARG A 177 -24.06 9.21 -18.39
N ASN A 178 -25.24 8.85 -18.91
CA ASN A 178 -25.88 7.56 -18.64
C ASN A 178 -25.06 6.38 -19.16
N LYS A 179 -24.41 6.52 -20.33
CA LYS A 179 -23.50 5.50 -20.88
C LYS A 179 -22.24 5.31 -20.01
N ARG A 180 -21.72 6.40 -19.44
CA ARG A 180 -20.52 6.39 -18.56
C ARG A 180 -20.83 6.07 -17.11
N MET A 181 -22.09 6.10 -16.71
CA MET A 181 -22.51 5.87 -15.34
C MET A 181 -22.12 4.45 -14.92
N LYS A 182 -21.24 4.36 -13.92
CA LYS A 182 -20.89 3.06 -13.32
C LYS A 182 -22.11 2.52 -12.61
N VAL A 183 -22.50 1.30 -12.95
CA VAL A 183 -23.57 0.59 -12.26
C VAL A 183 -23.09 0.23 -10.85
N LEU A 184 -23.81 0.69 -9.83
CA LEU A 184 -23.54 0.34 -8.44
C LEU A 184 -23.60 -1.19 -8.29
N GLY A 185 -22.63 -1.77 -7.56
CA GLY A 185 -22.56 -3.22 -7.38
C GLY A 185 -21.87 -3.99 -8.52
N TYR A 186 -21.47 -3.36 -9.62
CA TYR A 186 -20.76 -4.04 -10.72
C TYR A 186 -19.46 -4.73 -10.28
N VAL A 187 -18.71 -4.11 -9.35
CA VAL A 187 -17.51 -4.72 -8.76
C VAL A 187 -17.85 -5.97 -7.96
N HIS A 188 -18.93 -5.93 -7.18
CA HIS A 188 -19.39 -7.09 -6.41
C HIS A 188 -19.82 -8.21 -7.35
N PHE A 189 -20.68 -7.92 -8.33
CA PHE A 189 -21.09 -8.84 -9.39
C PHE A 189 -19.88 -9.52 -10.07
N LYS A 190 -18.90 -8.72 -10.55
CA LYS A 190 -17.71 -9.24 -11.22
C LYS A 190 -16.92 -10.19 -10.32
N ASN A 191 -16.74 -9.83 -9.05
CA ASN A 191 -16.02 -10.65 -8.09
C ASN A 191 -16.78 -11.94 -7.74
N THR A 192 -18.12 -11.90 -7.67
CA THR A 192 -18.96 -13.08 -7.43
C THR A 192 -18.82 -14.09 -8.56
N VAL A 193 -18.91 -13.64 -9.83
CA VAL A 193 -18.75 -14.51 -11.00
C VAL A 193 -17.33 -15.09 -11.08
N LEU A 194 -16.30 -14.25 -10.87
CA LEU A 194 -14.91 -14.72 -10.86
C LEU A 194 -14.62 -15.77 -9.79
N LYS A 195 -15.17 -15.59 -8.58
CA LYS A 195 -15.01 -16.56 -7.49
C LYS A 195 -15.76 -17.84 -7.75
N ARG A 196 -16.98 -17.76 -8.30
CA ARG A 196 -17.80 -18.94 -8.65
C ARG A 196 -17.05 -19.86 -9.61
N ASP A 197 -16.40 -19.28 -10.61
CA ASP A 197 -15.72 -20.03 -11.68
C ASP A 197 -14.21 -20.28 -11.37
N ASP A 198 -13.78 -20.18 -10.10
CA ASP A 198 -12.38 -20.36 -9.63
C ASP A 198 -11.34 -19.58 -10.46
N PHE A 199 -11.72 -18.39 -10.95
CA PHE A 199 -10.89 -17.55 -11.84
C PHE A 199 -10.39 -18.29 -13.09
N LYS A 200 -11.12 -19.29 -13.57
CA LYS A 200 -10.79 -20.08 -14.77
C LYS A 200 -11.80 -19.82 -15.88
N CYS A 201 -11.31 -19.83 -17.10
CA CYS A 201 -12.17 -19.87 -18.29
C CYS A 201 -13.02 -21.14 -18.26
N VAL A 202 -14.34 -21.01 -18.38
CA VAL A 202 -15.25 -22.17 -18.39
C VAL A 202 -15.07 -23.07 -19.61
N ILE A 203 -14.47 -22.57 -20.69
CA ILE A 203 -14.28 -23.32 -21.95
C ILE A 203 -12.94 -24.06 -21.96
N CYS A 204 -11.83 -23.37 -21.64
CA CYS A 204 -10.48 -23.92 -21.78
C CYS A 204 -9.71 -24.06 -20.47
N ASN A 205 -10.35 -23.78 -19.34
CA ASN A 205 -9.79 -23.88 -17.98
C ASN A 205 -8.56 -22.98 -17.70
N SER A 206 -8.21 -22.07 -18.62
CA SER A 206 -7.08 -21.14 -18.46
C SER A 206 -7.36 -20.09 -17.38
N LYS A 207 -6.33 -19.79 -16.57
CA LYS A 207 -6.33 -18.71 -15.56
C LYS A 207 -5.77 -17.40 -16.09
N GLU A 208 -5.25 -17.39 -17.31
CA GLU A 208 -4.56 -16.22 -17.86
C GLU A 208 -5.55 -15.25 -18.51
N ASN A 209 -5.46 -13.98 -18.14
CA ASN A 209 -6.23 -12.89 -18.75
C ASN A 209 -7.74 -13.18 -18.85
N VAL A 210 -8.33 -13.62 -17.73
CA VAL A 210 -9.76 -13.92 -17.63
C VAL A 210 -10.61 -12.66 -17.48
N VAL A 211 -11.78 -12.67 -18.11
CA VAL A 211 -12.76 -11.60 -18.13
C VAL A 211 -14.14 -12.19 -17.87
N VAL A 212 -15.04 -11.38 -17.30
CA VAL A 212 -16.44 -11.75 -17.13
C VAL A 212 -17.19 -11.36 -18.40
N HIS A 213 -17.82 -12.34 -19.02
CA HIS A 213 -18.64 -12.20 -20.20
C HIS A 213 -20.12 -12.30 -19.82
N HIS A 214 -20.96 -11.39 -20.31
CA HIS A 214 -22.41 -11.47 -20.15
C HIS A 214 -23.00 -12.41 -21.21
N LEU A 215 -23.85 -13.35 -20.80
CA LEU A 215 -24.53 -14.29 -21.69
C LEU A 215 -25.54 -13.56 -22.57
N ASN A 216 -26.50 -12.87 -21.95
CA ASN A 216 -27.35 -11.88 -22.61
C ASN A 216 -26.69 -10.50 -22.60
N ALA A 217 -26.65 -9.85 -23.77
CA ALA A 217 -25.84 -8.65 -23.92
C ALA A 217 -26.26 -7.50 -23.00
N TYR A 218 -25.24 -6.88 -22.38
CA TYR A 218 -25.36 -5.82 -21.37
C TYR A 218 -26.25 -4.62 -21.77
N HIS A 219 -26.34 -4.31 -23.07
CA HIS A 219 -27.06 -3.13 -23.54
C HIS A 219 -28.58 -3.31 -23.57
N TRP A 220 -29.09 -4.51 -23.90
CA TRP A 220 -30.53 -4.80 -23.97
C TRP A 220 -31.06 -5.44 -22.69
N ASP A 221 -30.33 -6.37 -22.06
CA ASP A 221 -30.77 -7.02 -20.82
C ASP A 221 -30.42 -6.18 -19.58
N LYS A 222 -31.12 -5.06 -19.42
CA LYS A 222 -30.89 -4.11 -18.32
C LYS A 222 -31.18 -4.72 -16.95
N LYS A 223 -32.13 -5.65 -16.88
CA LYS A 223 -32.57 -6.30 -15.62
C LYS A 223 -31.50 -7.24 -15.08
N ASN A 224 -30.79 -7.96 -15.96
CA ASN A 224 -29.80 -8.95 -15.55
C ASN A 224 -28.33 -8.48 -15.68
N ARG A 225 -28.06 -7.18 -15.77
CA ARG A 225 -26.68 -6.64 -15.86
C ARG A 225 -25.76 -7.06 -14.71
N LEU A 226 -26.35 -7.25 -13.53
CA LEU A 226 -25.67 -7.65 -12.30
C LEU A 226 -26.07 -9.06 -11.83
N ASN A 227 -26.83 -9.80 -12.63
CA ASN A 227 -27.22 -11.16 -12.28
C ASN A 227 -26.02 -12.09 -12.56
N PRO A 228 -25.41 -12.72 -11.54
CA PRO A 228 -24.28 -13.64 -11.73
C PRO A 228 -24.58 -14.80 -12.68
N ASP A 229 -25.84 -15.22 -12.79
CA ASP A 229 -26.27 -16.32 -13.66
C ASP A 229 -26.26 -15.93 -15.15
N ASN A 230 -26.38 -14.63 -15.44
CA ASN A 230 -26.27 -14.08 -16.79
C ASN A 230 -24.81 -13.80 -17.18
N ALA A 231 -23.84 -14.41 -16.53
CA ALA A 231 -22.43 -14.19 -16.81
C ALA A 231 -21.54 -15.39 -16.50
N VAL A 232 -20.42 -15.45 -17.21
CA VAL A 232 -19.43 -16.53 -17.13
C VAL A 232 -18.02 -15.97 -17.24
N VAL A 233 -17.04 -16.69 -16.71
CA VAL A 233 -15.63 -16.34 -16.87
C VAL A 233 -15.06 -16.94 -18.15
N LEU A 234 -14.47 -16.10 -19.01
CA LEU A 234 -13.77 -16.49 -20.23
C LEU A 234 -12.35 -15.94 -20.26
N CYS A 235 -11.39 -16.68 -20.81
CA CYS A 235 -10.09 -16.09 -21.14
C CYS A 235 -10.23 -15.17 -22.35
N LYS A 236 -9.30 -14.23 -22.50
CA LYS A 236 -9.30 -13.27 -23.62
C LYS A 236 -9.38 -13.95 -25.00
N LYS A 237 -8.77 -15.12 -25.19
CA LYS A 237 -8.82 -15.87 -26.46
C LYS A 237 -10.25 -16.34 -26.77
N CYS A 238 -10.85 -17.13 -25.86
CA CYS A 238 -12.22 -17.63 -26.03
C CYS A 238 -13.23 -16.48 -26.14
N HIS A 239 -13.05 -15.41 -25.36
CA HIS A 239 -13.89 -14.22 -25.43
C HIS A 239 -13.86 -13.56 -26.82
N LEU A 240 -12.67 -13.42 -27.41
CA LEU A 240 -12.53 -12.85 -28.76
C LEU A 240 -13.07 -13.79 -29.84
N THR A 241 -12.86 -15.11 -29.71
CA THR A 241 -13.40 -16.10 -30.65
C THR A 241 -14.93 -16.06 -30.66
N PHE A 242 -15.56 -16.02 -29.48
CA PHE A 242 -17.02 -15.90 -29.37
C PHE A 242 -17.54 -14.67 -30.12
N HIS A 243 -16.94 -13.51 -29.87
CA HIS A 243 -17.34 -12.27 -30.55
C HIS A 243 -16.96 -12.23 -32.05
N LYS A 244 -16.01 -13.05 -32.50
CA LYS A 244 -15.70 -13.20 -33.92
C LYS A 244 -16.79 -13.97 -34.66
N ILE A 245 -17.42 -14.95 -34.01
CA ILE A 245 -18.48 -15.79 -34.57
C ILE A 245 -19.84 -15.06 -34.50
N TYR A 246 -20.21 -14.58 -33.32
CA TYR A 246 -21.57 -14.06 -33.06
C TYR A 246 -21.67 -12.52 -33.06
N GLY A 247 -20.53 -11.82 -33.15
CA GLY A 247 -20.47 -10.37 -33.12
C GLY A 247 -20.38 -9.77 -31.71
N GLN A 248 -20.30 -8.44 -31.64
CA GLN A 248 -20.07 -7.67 -30.40
C GLN A 248 -21.36 -7.20 -29.71
N LYS A 249 -22.51 -7.33 -30.37
CA LYS A 249 -23.80 -6.80 -29.92
C LYS A 249 -24.89 -7.85 -30.11
N ASN A 250 -25.93 -7.73 -29.28
CA ASN A 250 -27.14 -8.57 -29.30
C ASN A 250 -26.90 -10.05 -28.99
N ASN A 251 -25.81 -10.36 -28.29
CA ASN A 251 -25.52 -11.73 -27.89
C ASN A 251 -26.59 -12.27 -26.93
N THR A 252 -26.88 -13.56 -27.08
CA THR A 252 -27.84 -14.30 -26.24
C THR A 252 -27.18 -15.48 -25.55
N GLU A 253 -27.77 -15.90 -24.43
CA GLU A 253 -27.35 -17.10 -23.70
C GLU A 253 -27.32 -18.35 -24.60
N GLN A 254 -28.22 -18.44 -25.57
CA GLN A 254 -28.32 -19.59 -26.48
C GLN A 254 -27.10 -19.70 -27.39
N GLN A 255 -26.60 -18.57 -27.92
CA GLN A 255 -25.35 -18.54 -28.69
C GLN A 255 -24.15 -18.98 -27.86
N PHE A 256 -24.13 -18.63 -26.57
CA PHE A 256 -23.07 -19.09 -25.69
C PHE A 256 -23.13 -20.61 -25.46
N LYS A 257 -24.33 -21.18 -25.30
CA LYS A 257 -24.51 -22.64 -25.18
C LYS A 257 -24.03 -23.37 -26.43
N GLU A 258 -24.40 -22.89 -27.62
CA GLU A 258 -23.89 -23.43 -28.89
C GLU A 258 -22.34 -23.39 -28.96
N PHE A 259 -21.74 -22.27 -28.57
CA PHE A 259 -20.28 -22.12 -28.54
C PHE A 259 -19.60 -23.04 -27.50
N TYR A 260 -20.27 -23.30 -26.38
CA TYR A 260 -19.79 -24.18 -25.34
C TYR A 260 -19.82 -25.66 -25.76
N GLU A 261 -20.86 -26.07 -26.50
CA GLU A 261 -21.02 -27.45 -26.99
C GLU A 261 -20.15 -27.74 -28.22
N THR A 262 -19.84 -26.73 -29.04
CA THR A 262 -18.98 -26.86 -30.22
C THR A 262 -17.84 -25.84 -30.22
N PRO A 263 -16.86 -25.99 -29.30
CA PRO A 263 -15.72 -25.07 -29.25
C PRO A 263 -14.87 -25.27 -30.51
N THR A 264 -15.08 -24.42 -31.51
CA THR A 264 -14.22 -24.32 -32.68
C THR A 264 -12.92 -23.64 -32.23
N LEU A 265 -11.88 -24.46 -32.06
CA LEU A 265 -10.51 -24.05 -31.74
C LEU A 265 -9.85 -23.30 -32.90
#